data_AF-A0A069QGD1-F1
#
_entry.id   AF-A0A069QGD1-F1
#
_cell.length_a   1.000
_cell.length_b   1.000
_cell.length_c   1.000
_cell.angle_alpha   90.00
_cell.angle_beta   90.00
_cell.angle_gamma   90.00
#
_symmetry.space_group_name_H-M   'P 1'
#
loop_
_entity.id
_entity.type
_entity.pdbx_description
1 polymer ?
#
loop_
_entity_poly.entity_id
_entity_poly.type
_entity_poly.pdbx_seq_one_letter_code
_entity_poly.pdbx_strand_id
1 'polypeptide(L)' 'MKKFNLKEAKMGAETCTKDGKPIRILAFDRDSRVFPIVALIDNKRVCCYTAEGKYYVDKTSDYDIMMV' A
#
# COMPACT_ATOMS: atom_id res chain seq x y z
N MET A 1 -2.53 13.95 0.09
CA MET A 1 -1.46 12.95 -0.01
C MET A 1 -1.04 12.76 -1.45
N LYS A 2 0.22 12.38 -1.68
CA LYS A 2 0.78 12.16 -3.03
C LYS A 2 0.50 10.73 -3.48
N LYS A 3 0.48 10.49 -4.80
CA LYS A 3 0.31 9.14 -5.36
C LYS A 3 1.42 8.22 -4.85
N PHE A 4 1.09 6.97 -4.58
CA PHE A 4 2.04 5.95 -4.16
C PHE A 4 3.21 5.82 -5.14
N ASN A 5 4.42 5.67 -4.59
CA ASN A 5 5.63 5.40 -5.34
C ASN A 5 6.35 4.19 -4.74
N LEU A 6 6.36 3.08 -5.50
CA LEU A 6 6.94 1.83 -5.06
C LEU A 6 8.44 1.94 -4.71
N LYS A 7 9.19 2.76 -5.46
CA LYS A 7 10.64 2.91 -5.24
C LYS A 7 10.91 3.64 -3.93
N GLU A 8 10.20 4.73 -3.68
CA GLU A 8 10.33 5.50 -2.44
C GLU A 8 9.85 4.68 -1.23
N ALA A 9 8.73 3.95 -1.36
CA ALA A 9 8.24 3.07 -0.32
C ALA A 9 9.25 1.96 0.05
N LYS A 10 9.92 1.36 -0.94
CA LYS A 10 11.01 0.39 -0.71
C LYS A 10 12.23 1.00 0.00
N MET A 11 12.43 2.32 -0.14
CA MET A 11 13.47 3.07 0.57
C MET A 11 13.04 3.50 1.99
N GLY A 12 11.84 3.12 2.42
CA GLY A 12 11.33 3.43 3.76
C GLY A 12 10.62 4.78 3.88
N ALA A 13 10.24 5.41 2.76
CA ALA A 13 9.42 6.62 2.80
C ALA A 13 8.07 6.36 3.48
N GLU A 14 7.57 7.37 4.20
CA GLU A 14 6.31 7.26 4.93
C GLU A 14 5.11 7.09 3.98
N THR A 15 4.21 6.20 4.40
CA THR A 15 2.99 5.88 3.66
C THR A 15 1.80 5.85 4.61
N CYS A 16 0.61 6.03 4.04
CA CYS A 16 -0.67 5.92 4.73
C CYS A 16 -1.73 5.41 3.75
N THR A 17 -2.90 5.03 4.24
CA THR A 17 -4.06 4.86 3.37
C THR A 17 -4.56 6.23 2.89
N LYS A 18 -5.34 6.25 1.81
CA LYS A 18 -5.91 7.47 1.26
C LYS A 18 -6.81 8.23 2.24
N ASP A 19 -7.49 7.52 3.15
CA ASP A 19 -8.23 8.12 4.28
C ASP A 19 -7.37 8.47 5.50
N GLY A 20 -6.06 8.29 5.43
CA GLY A 20 -5.09 8.75 6.42
C GLY A 20 -4.80 7.80 7.56
N LYS A 21 -5.19 6.53 7.46
CA LYS A 21 -4.80 5.52 8.46
C LYS A 21 -3.31 5.16 8.30
N PRO A 22 -2.57 4.98 9.40
CA PRO A 22 -1.20 4.52 9.37
C PRO A 22 -1.12 3.13 8.73
N ILE A 23 -0.11 2.95 7.88
CA ILE A 23 0.18 1.68 7.23
C ILE A 23 1.64 1.30 7.45
N ARG A 24 1.89 0.00 7.66
CA ARG A 24 3.24 -0.56 7.67
C ARG A 24 3.35 -1.62 6.58
N ILE A 25 4.15 -1.33 5.55
CA ILE A 25 4.44 -2.32 4.50
C ILE A 25 5.35 -3.41 5.08
N LEU A 26 4.98 -4.66 4.85
CA LEU A 26 5.65 -5.84 5.38
C LEU A 26 6.46 -6.58 4.30
N ALA A 27 5.96 -6.58 3.05
CA ALA A 27 6.61 -7.26 1.92
C ALA A 27 6.24 -6.59 0.59
N PHE A 28 7.09 -6.76 -0.42
CA PHE A 28 6.89 -6.23 -1.78
C PHE A 28 6.94 -7.30 -2.87
N ASP A 29 7.08 -8.56 -2.48
CA ASP A 29 7.45 -9.71 -3.28
C ASP A 29 6.55 -10.94 -3.01
N ARG A 30 5.32 -10.70 -2.54
CA ARG A 30 4.32 -11.78 -2.44
C ARG A 30 4.16 -12.42 -3.82
N ASP A 31 4.13 -13.75 -3.88
CA ASP A 31 3.92 -14.51 -5.12
C ASP A 31 2.48 -14.30 -5.66
N SER A 32 2.30 -13.15 -6.30
CA SER A 32 1.06 -12.69 -6.90
C SER A 32 1.39 -11.62 -7.92
N ARG A 33 1.05 -11.91 -9.18
CA ARG A 33 1.25 -10.96 -10.29
C ARG A 33 0.45 -9.67 -10.12
N VAL A 34 -0.69 -9.73 -9.44
CA VAL A 34 -1.64 -8.62 -9.34
C VAL A 34 -1.45 -7.83 -8.05
N PHE A 35 -1.24 -8.52 -6.92
CA PHE A 35 -1.09 -7.85 -5.63
C PHE A 35 0.19 -8.33 -4.91
N PRO A 36 1.38 -7.84 -5.32
CA PRO A 36 2.66 -8.27 -4.75
C PRO A 36 2.99 -7.64 -3.39
N ILE A 37 2.33 -6.53 -3.03
CA ILE A 37 2.63 -5.80 -1.78
C ILE A 37 1.75 -6.33 -0.65
N VAL A 38 2.32 -6.51 0.54
CA VAL A 38 1.60 -6.85 1.78
C VAL A 38 1.84 -5.75 2.79
N ALA A 39 0.77 -5.25 3.41
CA ALA A 39 0.88 -4.20 4.41
C ALA A 39 -0.15 -4.35 5.53
N LEU A 40 0.13 -3.74 6.68
CA LEU A 40 -0.69 -3.76 7.88
C LEU A 40 -1.28 -2.37 8.15
N ILE A 41 -2.61 -2.25 8.12
CA ILE A 41 -3.34 -1.01 8.42
C ILE A 41 -3.63 -0.96 9.93
N ASP A 42 -3.41 0.18 10.57
CA ASP A 42 -3.67 0.43 12.00
C ASP A 42 -3.03 -0.60 12.94
N ASN A 43 -1.94 -1.25 12.50
CA ASN A 43 -1.33 -2.38 13.18
C ASN A 43 -2.31 -3.55 13.49
N LYS A 44 -3.41 -3.68 12.72
CA LYS A 44 -4.50 -4.63 12.99
C LYS A 44 -4.86 -5.51 11.80
N ARG A 45 -4.91 -4.93 10.59
CA ARG A 45 -5.44 -5.60 9.41
C ARG A 45 -4.39 -5.78 8.34
N VAL A 46 -4.09 -7.03 7.99
CA VAL A 46 -3.20 -7.34 6.86
C VAL A 46 -3.99 -7.24 5.56
N CYS A 47 -3.45 -6.48 4.61
CA CYS A 47 -4.03 -6.22 3.30
C CYS A 47 -2.97 -6.42 2.21
N CYS A 48 -3.42 -6.75 1.00
CA CYS A 48 -2.54 -6.91 -0.17
C CYS A 48 -2.85 -5.84 -1.21
N TYR A 49 -1.83 -5.35 -1.89
CA TYR A 49 -1.93 -4.20 -2.79
C TYR A 49 -1.21 -4.47 -4.10
N THR A 50 -1.68 -3.81 -5.16
CA THR A 50 -0.99 -3.80 -6.45
C THR A 50 0.36 -3.09 -6.33
N ALA A 51 1.22 -3.24 -7.34
CA ALA A 51 2.48 -2.50 -7.42
C ALA A 51 2.30 -0.96 -7.42
N GLU A 52 1.09 -0.49 -7.76
CA GLU A 52 0.70 0.93 -7.74
C GLU A 52 0.06 1.36 -6.40
N GLY A 53 0.06 0.48 -5.38
CA GLY A 53 -0.52 0.78 -4.07
C GLY A 53 -2.04 0.68 -4.03
N LYS A 54 -2.68 0.10 -5.06
CA LYS A 54 -4.15 -0.02 -5.13
C LYS A 54 -4.67 -1.17 -4.28
N TYR A 55 -5.77 -0.94 -3.57
CA TYR A 55 -6.49 -1.98 -2.84
C TYR A 55 -7.37 -2.83 -3.78
N TYR A 56 -7.90 -2.23 -4.85
CA TYR A 56 -8.60 -2.92 -5.94
C TYR A 56 -7.97 -2.55 -7.29
N VAL A 57 -7.92 -3.49 -8.25
CA VAL A 57 -7.30 -3.25 -9.56
C VAL A 57 -8.06 -2.21 -10.39
N ASP A 58 -9.39 -2.28 -10.34
CA ASP A 58 -10.31 -1.63 -11.29
C ASP A 58 -11.04 -0.42 -10.70
N LYS A 59 -10.84 -0.12 -9.41
CA LYS A 59 -11.49 1.00 -8.73
C LYS A 59 -10.62 1.61 -7.67
N THR A 60 -10.97 2.84 -7.32
CA THR A 60 -10.32 3.56 -6.22
C THR A 60 -10.92 3.13 -4.89
N SER A 61 -10.07 3.02 -3.86
CA SER A 61 -10.48 2.76 -2.49
C SER A 61 -9.91 3.80 -1.55
N ASP A 62 -10.62 4.05 -0.45
CA ASP A 62 -10.09 4.81 0.69
C ASP A 62 -8.91 4.11 1.36
N TYR A 63 -8.77 2.79 1.12
CA TYR A 63 -7.64 2.00 1.60
C TYR A 63 -6.43 1.98 0.65
N ASP A 64 -6.50 2.62 -0.53
CA ASP A 64 -5.35 2.74 -1.43
C ASP A 64 -4.15 3.34 -0.67
N ILE A 65 -2.95 2.80 -0.88
CA ILE A 65 -1.73 3.35 -0.29
C ILE A 65 -1.41 4.68 -0.98
N MET A 66 -0.98 5.66 -0.19
CA MET A 66 -0.52 6.97 -0.63
C MET A 66 0.80 7.30 0.08
N MET A 67 1.59 8.18 -0.53
CA MET A 67 2.76 8.76 0.16
C MET A 67 2.28 9.91 1.05
N VAL A 68 2.88 10.04 2.23
CA VAL A 68 2.66 11.17 3.15
C VAL A 68 3.17 12.46 2.53
#